data_AF-A0A1U7W4Q6-F1
#
_entry.id   AF-A0A1U7W4Q6-F1
#
_cell.length_a   1.000
_cell.length_b   1.000
_cell.length_c   1.000
_cell.angle_alpha   90.00
_cell.angle_beta   90.00
_cell.angle_gamma   90.00
#
_symmetry.space_group_name_H-M   'P 1'
#
loop_
_entity.id
_entity.type
_entity.pdbx_description
1 polymer ?
#
loop_
_entity_poly.entity_id
_entity_poly.type
_entity_poly.pdbx_seq_one_letter_code
_entity_poly.pdbx_strand_id
1 'polypeptide(L)'
;MAVPPNFEEGQSTYRSPRFNEQYYGWWKTRMHDFIMVEDSELWDVICDGPYIPTKSVRDLPLTMPKTKKEYTDADRKVVETNFRAKKILVCGIGPDEYNMISAYQTTKEI
;
A
#
# COMPACT_ATOMS: atom_id res chain seq x y z
N MET A 1 2.74 26.84 -27.79
CA MET A 1 3.89 26.20 -27.12
C MET A 1 3.34 25.47 -25.91
N ALA A 2 3.51 24.14 -25.84
CA ALA A 2 3.06 23.35 -24.70
C ALA A 2 4.03 23.55 -23.53
N VAL A 3 3.48 23.79 -22.34
CA VAL A 3 4.25 23.91 -21.09
C VAL A 3 4.95 22.57 -20.83
N PRO A 4 6.26 22.54 -20.52
CA PRO A 4 6.94 21.29 -20.17
C PRO A 4 6.25 20.64 -18.98
N PRO A 5 6.04 19.32 -18.97
CA PRO A 5 5.49 18.64 -17.80
C PRO A 5 6.43 18.93 -16.62
N ASN A 6 5.85 19.39 -15.52
CA ASN A 6 6.57 19.83 -14.34
C ASN A 6 7.33 18.63 -13.73
N PHE A 7 8.61 18.46 -14.07
CA PHE A 7 9.46 17.33 -13.65
C PHE A 7 9.84 17.35 -12.17
N GLU A 8 9.43 18.39 -11.42
CA GLU A 8 9.91 18.61 -10.06
C GLU A 8 9.17 17.76 -9.00
N GLU A 9 7.91 17.39 -9.23
CA GLU A 9 7.11 16.63 -8.25
C GLU A 9 7.25 15.11 -8.44
N GLY A 10 8.46 14.57 -8.23
CA GLY A 10 8.71 13.12 -8.36
C GLY A 10 10.16 12.67 -8.21
N GLN A 11 11.09 13.60 -7.97
CA GLN A 11 12.53 13.33 -7.83
C GLN A 11 12.97 13.13 -6.38
N SER A 12 12.09 13.38 -5.40
CA SER A 12 12.41 13.22 -3.98
C SER A 12 12.63 11.75 -3.64
N THR A 13 13.75 11.43 -3.00
CA THR A 13 14.02 10.11 -2.41
C THR A 13 13.26 9.89 -1.11
N TYR A 14 12.70 10.95 -0.50
CA TYR A 14 12.04 10.92 0.81
C TYR A 14 10.51 10.97 0.71
N ARG A 15 9.95 11.23 -0.47
CA ARG A 15 8.49 11.32 -0.69
C ARG A 15 8.08 10.23 -1.65
N SER A 16 6.99 9.53 -1.32
CA SER A 16 6.39 8.55 -2.21
C SER A 16 6.15 9.16 -3.60
N PRO A 17 6.54 8.48 -4.69
CA PRO A 17 6.36 9.00 -6.04
C PRO A 17 4.87 9.12 -6.35
N ARG A 18 4.45 10.30 -6.81
CA ARG A 18 3.05 10.56 -7.15
C ARG A 18 2.74 9.98 -8.53
N PHE A 19 1.65 9.24 -8.63
CA PHE A 19 1.10 8.75 -9.89
C PHE A 19 0.38 9.90 -10.60
N ASN A 20 0.60 10.03 -11.91
CA ASN A 20 0.02 11.07 -12.75
C ASN A 20 -0.61 10.51 -14.03
N GLU A 21 -1.10 9.26 -13.97
CA GLU A 21 -1.71 8.47 -15.07
C GLU A 21 -0.76 8.10 -16.22
N GLN A 22 0.23 8.94 -16.49
CA GLN A 22 1.27 8.72 -17.50
C GLN A 22 2.41 7.88 -16.91
N TYR A 23 3.13 7.17 -17.78
CA TYR A 23 4.35 6.44 -17.41
C TYR A 23 4.19 5.42 -16.26
N TYR A 24 3.06 4.69 -16.22
CA TYR A 24 2.77 3.68 -15.19
C TYR A 24 3.94 2.73 -14.90
N GLY A 25 4.64 2.24 -15.93
CA GLY A 25 5.81 1.35 -15.74
C GLY A 25 6.98 2.01 -15.00
N TRP A 26 7.23 3.29 -15.28
CA TRP A 26 8.26 4.07 -14.59
C TRP A 26 7.85 4.36 -13.13
N TRP A 27 6.60 4.78 -12.93
CA TRP A 27 6.05 5.01 -11.59
C TRP A 27 6.09 3.73 -10.74
N LYS A 28 5.70 2.58 -11.31
CA LYS A 28 5.72 1.29 -10.62
C LYS A 28 7.12 0.91 -10.17
N THR A 29 8.13 1.10 -11.02
CA THR A 29 9.54 0.82 -10.68
C THR A 29 10.01 1.74 -9.54
N ARG A 30 9.70 3.03 -9.62
CA ARG A 30 10.05 4.00 -8.58
C ARG A 30 9.36 3.73 -7.25
N MET A 31 8.09 3.34 -7.28
CA MET A 31 7.32 3.01 -6.09
C MET A 31 7.88 1.76 -5.41
N HIS A 32 8.22 0.73 -6.20
CA HIS A 32 8.89 -0.47 -5.70
C HIS A 32 10.23 -0.11 -5.02
N ASP A 33 11.11 0.63 -5.69
CA ASP A 33 12.41 1.01 -5.13
C ASP A 33 12.26 1.85 -3.85
N PHE A 34 11.29 2.77 -3.81
CA PHE A 34 10.98 3.56 -2.63
C PHE A 34 10.55 2.68 -1.44
N ILE A 35 9.64 1.72 -1.67
CA ILE A 35 9.16 0.81 -0.64
C ILE A 35 10.30 -0.08 -0.14
N MET A 36 11.13 -0.62 -1.04
CA MET A 36 12.25 -1.49 -0.67
C MET A 36 13.31 -0.79 0.16
N VAL A 37 13.51 0.52 -0.03
CA VAL A 37 14.41 1.34 0.80
C VAL A 37 13.80 1.65 2.16
N GLU A 38 12.48 1.86 2.22
CA GLU A 38 11.76 2.16 3.47
C GLU A 38 11.70 0.93 4.39
N ASP A 39 11.13 -0.18 3.90
CA ASP A 39 11.02 -1.46 4.60
C ASP A 39 10.49 -2.52 3.62
N SER A 40 11.25 -3.60 3.40
CA SER A 40 10.83 -4.69 2.50
C SER A 40 9.54 -5.38 2.94
N GLU A 41 9.24 -5.44 4.25
CA GLU A 41 7.99 -6.04 4.75
C GLU A 41 6.74 -5.30 4.23
N LEU A 42 6.88 -4.02 3.86
CA LEU A 42 5.78 -3.25 3.27
C LEU A 42 5.44 -3.74 1.86
N TRP A 43 6.44 -4.19 1.09
CA TRP A 43 6.21 -4.74 -0.24
C TRP A 43 5.45 -6.07 -0.16
N ASP A 44 5.83 -6.93 0.77
CA ASP A 44 5.14 -8.20 1.02
C ASP A 44 3.66 -7.97 1.36
N VAL A 45 3.37 -7.00 2.24
CA VAL A 45 1.99 -6.61 2.57
C VAL A 45 1.20 -6.08 1.37
N ILE A 46 1.87 -5.38 0.43
CA ILE A 46 1.21 -4.84 -0.77
C ILE A 46 0.91 -5.97 -1.77
N CYS A 47 1.80 -6.95 -1.91
CA CYS A 47 1.64 -8.08 -2.83
C CYS A 47 0.69 -9.15 -2.30
N ASP A 48 0.88 -9.58 -1.06
CA ASP A 48 0.15 -10.70 -0.45
C ASP A 48 -1.11 -10.26 0.30
N GLY A 49 -1.22 -8.95 0.56
CA GLY A 49 -2.31 -8.34 1.31
C GLY A 49 -2.00 -8.14 2.79
N PRO A 50 -2.86 -7.41 3.52
CA PRO A 50 -2.65 -7.11 4.92
C PRO A 50 -2.70 -8.37 5.77
N TYR A 51 -1.70 -8.56 6.62
CA TYR A 51 -1.70 -9.65 7.58
C TYR A 51 -2.77 -9.44 8.65
N ILE A 52 -3.58 -10.46 8.91
CA ILE A 52 -4.61 -10.44 9.95
C ILE A 52 -4.14 -11.32 11.11
N PRO A 53 -3.83 -10.74 12.29
CA PRO A 53 -3.48 -11.53 13.45
C PRO A 53 -4.55 -12.56 13.80
N THR A 54 -4.18 -13.83 13.90
CA THR A 54 -5.09 -14.92 14.24
C THR A 54 -4.70 -15.61 15.54
N LYS A 55 -5.68 -16.27 16.18
CA LYS A 55 -5.51 -17.10 17.37
C LYS A 55 -5.94 -18.53 17.06
N SER A 56 -5.17 -19.49 17.57
CA SER A 56 -5.54 -20.90 17.56
C SER A 56 -6.64 -21.14 18.61
N VAL A 57 -7.76 -21.72 18.19
CA VAL A 57 -8.76 -22.23 19.11
C VAL A 57 -8.34 -23.66 19.46
N ARG A 58 -8.10 -23.93 20.75
CA ARG A 58 -7.49 -25.19 21.21
C ARG A 58 -8.23 -26.46 20.77
N ASP A 59 -9.50 -26.32 20.39
CA ASP A 59 -10.39 -27.44 20.04
C ASP A 59 -10.88 -27.41 18.58
N LEU A 60 -10.33 -26.52 17.74
CA LEU A 60 -10.76 -26.40 16.34
C LEU A 60 -9.54 -26.21 15.42
N PRO A 61 -9.46 -26.89 14.26
CA PRO A 61 -8.41 -26.63 13.27
C PRO A 61 -8.54 -25.25 12.59
N LEU A 62 -9.49 -24.42 13.04
CA LEU A 62 -9.77 -23.10 12.52
C LEU A 62 -9.07 -22.02 13.35
N THR A 63 -8.24 -21.23 12.68
CA THR A 63 -7.68 -20.00 13.23
C THR A 63 -8.70 -18.88 13.13
N MET A 64 -9.01 -18.24 14.25
CA MET A 64 -9.94 -17.10 14.29
C MET A 64 -9.16 -15.79 14.30
N PRO A 65 -9.62 -14.71 13.63
CA PRO A 65 -9.04 -13.39 13.79
C PRO A 65 -9.04 -12.96 15.27
N LYS A 66 -7.91 -12.42 15.74
CA LYS A 66 -7.81 -11.79 17.05
C LYS A 66 -8.61 -10.49 17.07
N THR A 67 -9.21 -10.18 18.21
CA THR A 67 -9.74 -8.84 18.46
C THR A 67 -8.60 -7.90 18.87
N LYS A 68 -8.76 -6.58 18.71
CA LYS A 68 -7.73 -5.59 19.11
C LYS A 68 -7.29 -5.71 20.58
N LYS A 69 -8.16 -6.21 21.46
CA LYS A 69 -7.85 -6.42 22.89
C LYS A 69 -6.90 -7.62 23.13
N GLU A 70 -6.81 -8.53 22.17
CA GLU A 70 -6.02 -9.76 22.22
C GLU A 70 -4.69 -9.62 21.46
N TYR A 71 -4.41 -8.44 20.90
CA TYR A 71 -3.18 -8.19 20.16
C TYR A 71 -2.00 -8.19 21.12
N THR A 72 -1.02 -9.00 20.79
CA THR A 72 0.33 -8.91 21.35
C THR A 72 1.08 -7.73 20.71
N ASP A 73 2.22 -7.33 21.29
CA ASP A 73 3.06 -6.29 20.70
C ASP A 73 3.54 -6.65 19.29
N ALA A 74 3.78 -7.94 19.02
CA ALA A 74 4.08 -8.44 17.69
C ALA A 74 2.90 -8.26 16.72
N ASP A 75 1.68 -8.63 17.14
CA ASP A 75 0.47 -8.43 16.32
C ASP A 75 0.27 -6.94 15.99
N ARG A 76 0.53 -6.07 16.97
CA ARG A 76 0.41 -4.62 16.80
C ARG A 76 1.43 -4.08 15.81
N LYS A 77 2.70 -4.53 15.87
CA LYS A 77 3.74 -4.17 14.92
C LYS A 77 3.34 -4.52 13.49
N VAL A 78 2.82 -5.73 13.26
CA VAL A 78 2.38 -6.15 11.92
C VAL A 78 1.19 -5.32 11.43
N VAL A 79 0.22 -5.01 12.30
CA VAL A 79 -0.90 -4.14 11.94
C VAL A 79 -0.45 -2.70 11.63
N GLU A 80 0.59 -2.21 12.31
CA GLU A 80 1.21 -0.93 11.98
C GLU A 80 1.89 -0.96 10.61
N THR A 81 2.59 -2.04 10.26
CA THR A 81 3.14 -2.26 8.91
C THR A 81 2.03 -2.23 7.86
N ASN A 82 0.90 -2.90 8.11
CA ASN A 82 -0.26 -2.84 7.22
C ASN A 82 -0.77 -1.40 6.99
N PHE A 83 -0.85 -0.61 8.06
CA PHE A 83 -1.31 0.78 7.96
C PHE A 83 -0.30 1.64 7.19
N ARG A 84 1.00 1.44 7.40
CA ARG A 84 2.07 2.14 6.68
C ARG A 84 2.03 1.83 5.19
N ALA A 85 1.90 0.56 4.81
CA ALA A 85 1.78 0.15 3.42
C ALA A 85 0.59 0.83 2.74
N LYS A 86 -0.58 0.81 3.39
CA LYS A 86 -1.78 1.52 2.90
C LYS A 86 -1.52 3.02 2.75
N LYS A 87 -0.87 3.65 3.71
CA LYS A 87 -0.55 5.09 3.67
C LYS A 87 0.36 5.42 2.48
N ILE A 88 1.41 4.63 2.25
CA ILE A 88 2.35 4.85 1.12
C ILE A 88 1.62 4.76 -0.22
N LEU A 89 0.74 3.76 -0.38
CA LEU A 89 -0.06 3.61 -1.60
C LEU A 89 -1.02 4.79 -1.78
N VAL A 90 -1.79 5.14 -0.76
CA VAL A 90 -2.76 6.26 -0.83
C VAL A 90 -2.07 7.60 -1.02
N CYS A 91 -0.87 7.82 -0.49
CA CYS A 91 -0.11 9.04 -0.74
C CYS A 91 0.56 9.05 -2.12
N GLY A 92 0.89 7.87 -2.66
CA GLY A 92 1.45 7.72 -4.01
C GLY A 92 0.39 7.87 -5.10
N ILE A 93 -0.87 7.60 -4.79
CA ILE A 93 -2.02 7.80 -5.69
C ILE A 93 -2.61 9.18 -5.37
N GLY A 94 -2.71 10.08 -6.36
CA GLY A 94 -3.32 11.39 -6.14
C GLY A 94 -4.81 11.27 -5.77
N PRO A 95 -5.43 12.32 -5.22
CA PRO A 95 -6.84 12.29 -4.83
C PRO A 95 -7.78 12.01 -6.02
N ASP A 96 -7.46 12.52 -7.21
CA ASP A 96 -8.25 12.33 -8.42
C ASP A 96 -8.19 10.87 -8.90
N GLU A 97 -7.00 10.29 -8.92
CA GLU A 97 -6.78 8.90 -9.30
C GLU A 97 -7.35 7.93 -8.24
N TYR A 98 -7.27 8.29 -6.95
CA TYR A 98 -7.90 7.53 -5.87
C TYR A 98 -9.41 7.51 -6.03
N ASN A 99 -10.02 8.66 -6.29
CA ASN A 99 -11.46 8.76 -6.53
C ASN A 99 -11.87 7.91 -7.74
N MET A 100 -11.11 7.97 -8.83
CA MET A 100 -11.31 7.12 -10.01
C MET A 100 -11.26 5.64 -9.64
N ILE A 101 -10.17 5.15 -9.05
CA ILE A 101 -10.01 3.73 -8.67
C ILE A 101 -11.10 3.30 -7.68
N SER A 102 -11.44 4.15 -6.71
CA SER A 102 -12.46 3.85 -5.70
C SER A 102 -13.89 3.81 -6.26
N ALA A 103 -14.16 4.55 -7.32
CA ALA A 103 -15.44 4.54 -8.02
C ALA A 103 -15.64 3.26 -8.85
N TYR A 104 -14.55 2.62 -9.30
CA TYR A 104 -14.60 1.33 -9.96
C TYR A 104 -14.67 0.18 -8.94
N GLN A 105 -15.87 -0.09 -8.40
CA GLN A 105 -16.12 -1.20 -7.47
C GLN A 105 -15.96 -2.61 -8.07
N THR A 106 -15.72 -2.74 -9.38
CA THR A 106 -15.55 -4.04 -10.04
C THR A 106 -14.64 -3.90 -11.26
N THR A 107 -13.45 -4.49 -11.19
CA THR A 107 -12.59 -4.70 -12.37
C THR A 107 -13.22 -5.80 -13.23
N LYS A 108 -14.23 -5.44 -14.03
CA LYS A 108 -14.77 -6.29 -15.10
C LYS A 108 -15.19 -5.57 -16.39
N GLU A 109 -14.87 -4.29 -16.55
CA GLU A 109 -15.04 -3.61 -17.84
C GLU A 109 -13.85 -2.66 -18.10
N ILE A 110 -12.77 -3.24 -18.63
CA ILE A 110 -11.90 -2.59 -19.62
C ILE A 110 -11.66 -3.63 -20.71
#